data_AF-A0A961TD86-F1
#
_entry.id   AF-A0A961TD86-F1
#
_cell.length_a   1.000
_cell.length_b   1.000
_cell.length_c   1.000
_cell.angle_alpha   90.00
_cell.angle_beta   90.00
_cell.angle_gamma   90.00
#
_symmetry.space_group_name_H-M   'P 1'
#
loop_
_entity.id
_entity.type
_entity.pdbx_description
1 polymer ?
#
loop_
_entity_poly.entity_id
_entity_poly.type
_entity_poly.pdbx_seq_one_letter_code
_entity_poly.pdbx_strand_id
1 'polypeptide(L)'
;EWYFLPFYAILRAITFNIYLPFTDVVLIDSKLGGVIAMFASIAILFVLPWLDTSKVRSANYRPLYRQFFWIFAIVCVGLGYLGSRPAEGIYPFLSLVLTIYYFAHFIIILPVLGWVEKTKPLPASIADAVLPKKAAVAPAE
;
A
#
# COMPACT_ATOMS: atom_id res chain seq x y z
N GLU A 1 -12.91 -15.22 -12.04
CA GLU A 1 -13.31 -14.58 -10.77
C GLU A 1 -12.71 -13.19 -10.57
N TRP A 2 -13.54 -12.23 -10.14
CA TRP A 2 -13.17 -10.81 -10.05
C TRP A 2 -12.18 -10.50 -8.91
N TYR A 3 -12.27 -11.23 -7.80
CA TYR A 3 -11.42 -11.01 -6.61
C TYR A 3 -9.96 -11.44 -6.82
N PHE A 4 -9.68 -12.24 -7.86
CA PHE A 4 -8.31 -12.59 -8.26
C PHE A 4 -7.70 -11.60 -9.26
N LEU A 5 -8.49 -10.69 -9.83
CA LEU A 5 -8.02 -9.78 -10.87
C LEU A 5 -6.85 -8.88 -10.45
N PRO A 6 -6.81 -8.28 -9.25
CA PRO A 6 -5.67 -7.44 -8.86
C PRO A 6 -4.35 -8.21 -8.85
N PHE A 7 -4.37 -9.44 -8.34
CA PHE A 7 -3.19 -10.32 -8.28
C PHE A 7 -2.78 -10.81 -9.67
N TYR A 8 -3.78 -11.14 -10.50
CA TYR A 8 -3.55 -11.50 -11.89
C TYR A 8 -2.94 -10.33 -12.68
N ALA A 9 -3.38 -9.09 -12.45
CA ALA A 9 -2.84 -7.88 -13.07
C ALA A 9 -1.36 -7.67 -12.71
N ILE A 10 -0.97 -7.93 -11.46
CA ILE A 10 0.42 -7.90 -10.98
C ILE A 10 1.25 -8.98 -11.68
N LEU A 11 0.74 -10.22 -11.77
CA LEU A 11 1.46 -11.33 -12.41
C LEU A 11 1.86 -10.99 -13.84
N ARG A 12 0.90 -10.50 -14.64
CA ARG A 12 1.12 -10.20 -16.06
C ARG A 12 1.75 -8.84 -16.34
N ALA A 13 1.92 -8.00 -15.32
CA ALA A 13 2.61 -6.72 -15.47
C ALA A 13 4.13 -6.91 -15.67
N ILE A 14 4.68 -8.04 -15.19
CA ILE A 14 6.10 -8.37 -15.33
C ILE A 14 6.32 -9.07 -16.68
N THR A 15 6.72 -8.29 -17.69
CA THR A 15 6.98 -8.79 -19.05
C THR A 15 8.47 -8.76 -19.43
N PHE A 16 9.33 -8.33 -18.52
CA PHE A 16 10.77 -8.18 -18.75
C PHE A 16 11.56 -9.19 -17.91
N ASN A 17 12.72 -9.57 -18.43
CA ASN A 17 13.67 -10.42 -17.71
C ASN A 17 14.58 -9.54 -16.84
N ILE A 18 14.91 -10.03 -15.66
CA ILE A 18 15.88 -9.38 -14.78
C ILE A 18 17.24 -10.00 -15.05
N TYR A 19 18.17 -9.17 -15.51
CA TYR A 19 19.54 -9.55 -15.84
C TYR A 19 20.47 -9.21 -14.69
N LEU A 20 21.53 -9.99 -14.55
CA LEU A 20 22.60 -9.66 -13.61
C LEU A 20 23.36 -8.42 -14.13
N PRO A 21 23.66 -7.41 -13.29
CA PRO A 21 24.33 -6.20 -13.75
C PRO A 21 25.61 -6.50 -14.53
N PHE A 22 25.81 -5.81 -15.66
CA PHE A 22 27.00 -5.93 -16.51
C PHE A 22 27.18 -7.29 -17.22
N THR A 23 26.14 -8.14 -17.27
CA THR A 23 26.18 -9.43 -18.00
C THR A 23 24.87 -9.70 -18.75
N ASP A 24 24.92 -10.55 -19.77
CA ASP A 24 23.72 -11.04 -20.50
C ASP A 24 23.06 -12.26 -19.82
N VAL A 25 23.42 -12.56 -18.57
CA VAL A 25 22.88 -13.72 -17.83
C VAL A 25 21.55 -13.35 -17.19
N VAL A 26 20.50 -14.12 -17.51
CA VAL A 26 19.16 -13.99 -16.93
C VAL A 26 19.18 -14.51 -15.50
N LEU A 27 18.89 -13.65 -14.52
CA LEU A 27 18.74 -14.02 -13.11
C LEU A 27 17.32 -14.49 -12.81
N ILE A 28 16.32 -13.75 -13.31
CA ILE A 28 14.90 -14.06 -13.14
C ILE A 28 14.20 -13.87 -14.49
N ASP A 29 13.68 -14.95 -15.05
CA ASP A 29 12.82 -14.90 -16.24
C ASP A 29 11.49 -14.20 -15.93
N SER A 30 10.94 -13.51 -16.91
CA SER A 30 9.66 -12.79 -16.82
C SER A 30 8.52 -13.64 -16.25
N LYS A 31 8.43 -14.94 -16.62
CA LYS A 31 7.40 -15.84 -16.09
C LYS A 31 7.59 -16.09 -14.60
N LEU A 32 8.83 -16.36 -14.19
CA LEU A 32 9.17 -16.58 -12.78
C LEU A 32 8.97 -15.30 -11.96
N GLY A 33 9.40 -14.15 -12.50
CA GLY A 33 9.26 -12.84 -11.88
C GLY A 33 7.79 -12.47 -11.64
N GLY A 34 6.91 -12.73 -12.60
CA GLY A 34 5.46 -12.52 -12.45
C GLY A 34 4.85 -13.38 -11.35
N VAL A 35 5.22 -14.66 -11.26
CA VAL A 35 4.75 -15.57 -10.19
C VAL A 35 5.26 -15.09 -8.83
N ILE A 36 6.55 -14.75 -8.73
CA ILE A 36 7.12 -14.20 -7.49
C ILE A 36 6.39 -12.93 -7.07
N ALA A 37 6.15 -11.99 -7.98
CA ALA A 37 5.42 -10.75 -7.70
C ALA A 37 3.99 -11.03 -7.21
N MET A 38 3.27 -11.97 -7.84
CA MET A 38 1.93 -12.35 -7.40
C MET A 38 1.93 -12.87 -5.96
N PHE A 39 2.78 -13.85 -5.64
CA PHE A 39 2.86 -14.38 -4.27
C PHE A 39 3.40 -13.35 -3.27
N ALA A 40 4.38 -12.54 -3.66
CA ALA A 40 4.92 -11.46 -2.84
C ALA A 40 3.85 -10.42 -2.49
N SER A 41 2.90 -10.14 -3.40
CA SER A 41 1.84 -9.18 -3.15
C SER A 41 0.89 -9.59 -2.01
N ILE A 42 0.79 -10.90 -1.74
CA ILE A 42 0.05 -11.46 -0.59
C ILE A 42 0.99 -11.59 0.60
N ALA A 43 2.20 -12.12 0.37
CA ALA A 43 3.19 -12.34 1.42
C ALA A 43 3.53 -11.05 2.18
N ILE A 44 3.55 -9.91 1.49
CA ILE A 44 3.88 -8.61 2.07
C ILE A 44 2.91 -8.17 3.17
N LEU A 45 1.66 -8.63 3.12
CA LEU A 45 0.66 -8.33 4.14
C LEU A 45 0.99 -9.01 5.48
N PHE A 46 1.66 -10.16 5.46
CA PHE A 46 2.10 -10.82 6.69
C PHE A 46 3.24 -10.08 7.36
N VAL A 47 4.13 -9.42 6.59
CA VAL A 47 5.23 -8.62 7.15
C VAL A 47 4.83 -7.16 7.44
N LEU A 48 3.59 -6.78 7.16
CA LEU A 48 3.05 -5.45 7.42
C LEU A 48 3.31 -4.93 8.85
N PRO A 49 3.16 -5.73 9.93
CA PRO A 49 3.39 -5.25 11.29
C PRO A 49 4.82 -4.73 11.55
N TRP A 50 5.80 -5.15 10.74
CA TRP A 50 7.19 -4.70 10.81
C TRP A 50 7.50 -3.54 9.86
N LEU A 51 6.69 -3.35 8.81
CA LEU A 51 6.87 -2.27 7.83
C LEU A 51 6.24 -0.95 8.28
N ASP A 52 5.15 -0.99 9.05
CA ASP A 52 4.59 0.23 9.65
C ASP A 52 5.36 0.60 10.93
N THR A 53 6.29 1.55 10.80
CA THR A 53 7.17 1.99 11.88
C THR A 53 6.51 3.01 12.83
N SER A 54 5.27 3.46 12.54
CA SER A 54 4.59 4.47 13.35
C SER A 54 4.09 3.93 14.68
N LYS A 55 4.29 4.70 15.75
CA LYS A 55 3.78 4.38 17.09
C LYS A 55 2.25 4.56 17.22
N VAL A 56 1.64 5.32 16.31
CA VAL A 56 0.20 5.62 16.35
C VAL A 56 -0.58 4.60 15.56
N ARG A 57 -1.36 3.76 16.26
CA ARG A 57 -2.09 2.64 15.66
C ARG A 57 -3.24 3.08 14.74
N SER A 58 -3.91 4.19 15.04
CA SER A 58 -5.10 4.62 14.29
C SER A 58 -4.74 5.60 13.17
N ALA A 59 -5.14 5.25 11.95
CA ALA A 59 -4.98 6.07 10.75
C ALA A 59 -5.71 7.43 10.84
N ASN A 60 -6.73 7.55 11.71
CA ASN A 60 -7.47 8.81 11.87
C ASN A 60 -6.60 9.95 12.43
N TYR A 61 -5.55 9.60 13.17
CA TYR A 61 -4.61 10.55 13.78
C TYR A 61 -3.33 10.70 12.95
N ARG A 62 -3.27 10.06 11.78
CA ARG A 62 -2.15 10.08 10.84
C ARG A 62 -2.61 10.69 9.49
N PRO A 63 -2.54 12.03 9.34
CA PRO A 63 -3.12 12.72 8.19
C PRO A 63 -2.49 12.35 6.84
N LEU A 64 -1.17 12.17 6.77
CA LEU A 64 -0.46 11.78 5.55
C LEU A 64 -0.71 10.30 5.25
N TYR A 65 -0.61 9.43 6.25
CA TYR A 65 -0.92 8.01 6.07
C TYR A 65 -2.31 7.81 5.47
N ARG A 66 -3.31 8.55 5.97
CA ARG A 66 -4.68 8.48 5.45
C ARG A 66 -4.75 8.82 3.95
N GLN A 67 -4.00 9.81 3.48
CA GLN A 67 -3.96 10.16 2.06
C GLN A 67 -3.35 9.02 1.23
N PHE A 68 -2.18 8.50 1.63
CA PHE A 68 -1.52 7.40 0.93
C PHE A 68 -2.33 6.11 0.96
N PHE A 69 -3.07 5.85 2.04
CA PHE A 69 -3.99 4.72 2.12
C PHE A 69 -5.12 4.82 1.09
N TRP A 70 -5.72 6.00 0.91
CA TRP A 70 -6.76 6.18 -0.12
C TRP A 70 -6.21 6.06 -1.54
N ILE A 71 -5.00 6.55 -1.79
CA ILE A 71 -4.32 6.32 -3.08
C ILE A 71 -4.09 4.82 -3.28
N PHE A 72 -3.62 4.10 -2.26
CA PHE A 72 -3.46 2.64 -2.31
C PHE A 72 -4.78 1.91 -2.58
N ALA A 73 -5.88 2.32 -1.95
CA ALA A 73 -7.20 1.75 -2.22
C ALA A 73 -7.61 1.93 -3.71
N ILE A 74 -7.36 3.12 -4.28
CA ILE A 74 -7.59 3.39 -5.70
C ILE A 74 -6.70 2.49 -6.57
N VAL A 75 -5.44 2.29 -6.18
CA VAL A 75 -4.51 1.39 -6.89
C VAL A 75 -5.01 -0.06 -6.89
N CYS A 76 -5.52 -0.56 -5.77
CA CYS A 76 -6.09 -1.91 -5.70
C CYS A 76 -7.29 -2.09 -6.64
N VAL A 77 -8.19 -1.09 -6.68
CA VAL A 77 -9.33 -1.10 -7.62
C VAL A 77 -8.85 -0.98 -9.07
N GLY A 78 -7.87 -0.12 -9.33
CA GLY A 78 -7.25 0.07 -10.64
C GLY A 78 -6.58 -1.21 -11.16
N LEU A 79 -5.86 -1.94 -10.32
CA LEU A 79 -5.30 -3.25 -10.66
C LEU A 79 -6.39 -4.28 -10.94
N GLY A 80 -7.46 -4.31 -10.14
CA GLY A 80 -8.62 -5.16 -10.42
C GLY A 80 -9.23 -4.88 -11.79
N TYR A 81 -9.39 -3.60 -12.14
CA TYR A 81 -9.87 -3.19 -13.45
C TYR A 81 -8.91 -3.61 -14.57
N LEU A 82 -7.61 -3.31 -14.46
CA LEU A 82 -6.61 -3.64 -15.48
C LEU A 82 -6.43 -5.15 -15.67
N GLY A 83 -6.63 -5.94 -14.62
CA GLY A 83 -6.64 -7.40 -14.70
C GLY A 83 -7.73 -7.96 -15.61
N SER A 84 -8.84 -7.23 -15.78
CA SER A 84 -9.92 -7.58 -16.71
C SER A 84 -9.68 -7.14 -18.15
N ARG A 85 -8.66 -6.30 -18.41
CA ARG A 85 -8.37 -5.73 -19.73
C ARG A 85 -7.39 -6.59 -20.53
N PRO A 86 -7.43 -6.55 -21.87
CA PRO A 86 -6.49 -7.27 -22.72
C PRO A 86 -5.04 -6.80 -22.49
N ALA A 87 -4.06 -7.68 -22.74
CA ALA A 87 -2.63 -7.43 -22.49
C ALA A 87 -1.97 -6.64 -23.61
N GLU A 88 -2.65 -5.60 -24.08
CA GLU A 88 -2.33 -4.91 -25.32
C GLU A 88 -2.43 -3.38 -25.11
N GLY A 89 -1.75 -2.63 -25.98
CA GLY A 89 -1.73 -1.18 -25.92
C GLY A 89 -1.16 -0.65 -24.61
N ILE A 90 -1.88 0.28 -23.97
CA ILE A 90 -1.41 1.01 -22.79
C ILE A 90 -1.60 0.24 -21.46
N TYR A 91 -2.41 -0.81 -21.45
CA TYR A 91 -2.80 -1.50 -20.22
C TYR A 91 -1.65 -2.20 -19.48
N PRO A 92 -0.72 -2.91 -20.14
CA PRO A 92 0.42 -3.53 -19.46
C PRO A 92 1.31 -2.49 -18.75
N PHE A 93 1.54 -1.34 -19.39
CA PHE A 93 2.31 -0.25 -18.79
C PHE A 93 1.61 0.34 -17.56
N LEU A 94 0.30 0.60 -17.64
CA LEU A 94 -0.47 1.07 -16.48
C LEU A 94 -0.46 0.04 -15.34
N SER A 95 -0.57 -1.25 -15.68
CA SER A 95 -0.55 -2.34 -14.69
C SER A 95 0.81 -2.39 -13.99
N LEU A 96 1.90 -2.17 -14.72
CA LEU A 96 3.25 -2.08 -14.18
C LEU A 96 3.39 -0.88 -13.23
N VAL A 97 2.95 0.31 -13.63
CA VAL A 97 3.00 1.51 -12.76
C VAL A 97 2.21 1.30 -11.47
N LEU A 98 1.00 0.74 -11.55
CA LEU A 98 0.20 0.44 -10.36
C LEU A 98 0.82 -0.66 -9.50
N THR A 99 1.44 -1.67 -10.11
CA THR A 99 2.18 -2.73 -9.39
C THR A 99 3.38 -2.15 -8.65
N ILE A 100 4.14 -1.24 -9.27
CA ILE A 100 5.24 -0.52 -8.61
C ILE A 100 4.71 0.25 -7.40
N TYR A 101 3.61 1.00 -7.58
CA TYR A 101 3.00 1.73 -6.47
C TYR A 101 2.53 0.79 -5.35
N TYR A 102 1.92 -0.35 -5.69
CA TYR A 102 1.46 -1.34 -4.71
C TYR A 102 2.60 -1.79 -3.79
N PHE A 103 3.75 -2.19 -4.35
CA PHE A 103 4.90 -2.60 -3.55
C PHE A 103 5.59 -1.42 -2.85
N ALA A 104 5.71 -0.28 -3.53
CA ALA A 104 6.29 0.92 -2.94
C ALA A 104 5.48 1.43 -1.74
N HIS A 105 4.15 1.24 -1.74
CA HIS A 105 3.30 1.58 -0.60
C HIS A 105 3.82 0.90 0.68
N PHE A 106 3.99 -0.42 0.62
CA PHE A 106 4.41 -1.20 1.77
C PHE A 106 5.90 -1.06 2.11
N ILE A 107 6.79 -1.15 1.11
CA ILE A 107 8.24 -1.23 1.34
C ILE A 107 8.86 0.15 1.62
N ILE A 108 8.32 1.21 1.01
CA ILE A 108 8.93 2.55 1.04
C ILE A 108 8.03 3.51 1.81
N ILE A 109 6.79 3.68 1.37
CA ILE A 109 5.91 4.73 1.88
C ILE A 109 5.58 4.50 3.36
N LEU A 110 5.24 3.27 3.78
CA LEU A 110 4.93 2.97 5.17
C LEU A 110 6.11 3.24 6.13
N PRO A 111 7.34 2.71 5.90
CA PRO A 111 8.47 3.03 6.76
C PRO A 111 8.82 4.52 6.80
N VAL A 112 8.78 5.21 5.65
CA VAL A 112 9.11 6.64 5.55
C VAL A 112 8.07 7.50 6.26
N LEU A 113 6.78 7.18 6.13
CA LEU A 113 5.71 7.89 6.83
C LEU A 113 5.89 7.82 8.35
N GLY A 114 6.28 6.66 8.89
CA GLY A 114 6.51 6.54 10.33
C GLY A 114 7.64 7.43 10.86
N TRP A 115 8.58 7.86 10.00
CA TRP A 115 9.64 8.80 10.36
C TRP A 115 9.30 10.27 10.13
N VAL A 116 8.53 10.57 9.08
CA VAL A 116 8.29 11.96 8.63
C VAL A 116 6.99 12.55 9.20
N GLU A 117 5.97 11.72 9.43
CA GLU A 117 4.62 12.18 9.74
C GLU A 117 4.48 12.76 11.15
N LYS A 118 3.94 13.98 11.25
CA LYS A 118 3.50 14.56 12.53
C LYS A 118 2.09 14.08 12.85
N THR A 119 1.95 13.34 13.94
CA THR A 119 0.68 12.74 14.35
C THR A 119 -0.19 13.73 15.14
N LYS A 120 -1.51 13.57 15.01
CA LYS A 120 -2.48 14.32 15.80
C LYS A 120 -2.53 13.76 17.23
N PRO A 121 -2.86 14.59 18.25
CA PRO A 121 -2.97 14.12 19.61
C PRO A 121 -4.05 13.03 19.72
N LEU A 122 -3.70 11.95 20.40
CA LEU A 122 -4.63 10.87 20.72
C LEU A 122 -5.49 11.28 21.93
N PRO A 123 -6.78 10.92 21.96
CA PRO A 123 -7.59 11.09 23.16
C PRO A 123 -7.04 10.20 24.28
N ALA A 124 -7.12 10.67 25.53
CA ALA A 124 -6.61 9.94 26.69
C ALA A 124 -7.42 8.66 26.97
N SER A 125 -8.72 8.68 26.67
CA SER A 125 -9.60 7.53 26.79
C SER A 125 -10.62 7.47 25.65
N ILE A 126 -11.28 6.32 25.52
CA ILE A 126 -12.39 6.14 24.56
C ILE A 126 -13.56 7.06 24.95
N ALA A 127 -13.80 7.27 26.25
CA ALA A 127 -14.86 8.16 26.74
C ALA A 127 -14.64 9.61 26.26
N ASP A 128 -13.40 10.10 26.31
CA ASP A 128 -13.06 11.44 25.81
C ASP A 128 -13.25 11.59 24.29
N ALA A 129 -13.17 10.49 23.55
CA ALA A 129 -13.35 10.48 22.10
C ALA A 129 -14.83 10.49 21.68
N VAL A 130 -15.74 10.05 22.57
CA VAL A 130 -17.17 9.84 22.26
C VAL A 130 -18.06 10.86 22.96
N LEU A 131 -17.74 11.22 24.21
CA LEU A 131 -18.58 12.13 24.99
C LEU A 131 -18.41 13.58 24.54
N PRO A 132 -19.50 14.37 24.50
CA PRO A 132 -19.39 15.80 24.27
C PRO A 132 -18.54 16.41 25.38
N LYS A 133 -17.52 17.17 24.99
CA LYS A 133 -16.60 17.83 25.92
C LYS A 133 -17.43 18.72 26.86
N LYS A 134 -17.58 18.31 28.13
CA LYS A 134 -18.34 19.07 29.12
C LYS A 134 -17.69 20.46 29.21
N ALA A 135 -18.43 21.51 28.84
CA ALA A 135 -17.95 22.88 28.98
C ALA A 135 -17.51 23.07 30.43
N ALA A 136 -16.27 23.53 30.63
CA ALA A 136 -15.71 23.73 31.96
C ALA A 136 -16.68 24.59 32.77
N VAL A 137 -17.26 24.01 33.82
CA VAL A 137 -18.06 24.75 34.79
C VAL A 137 -17.07 25.68 35.48
N ALA A 138 -17.21 26.99 35.23
CA ALA A 138 -16.42 28.01 35.91
C ALA A 138 -16.58 27.80 37.43
N PRO A 139 -15.49 27.87 38.23
CA PRO A 139 -15.61 27.77 39.66
C PRO A 139 -16.49 28.93 40.15
N ALA A 140 -17.57 28.59 40.86
CA ALA A 140 -18.34 29.57 41.60
C ALA A 140 -17.44 30.15 42.70
N GLU A 141 -17.31 31.48 42.69
CA GLU A 141 -16.62 32.28 43.72
C GLU A 141 -17.20 32.04 45.11
#